data_AF-A0A090S0L1-F1
#
_entry.id   AF-A0A090S0L1-F1
#
_cell.length_a   1.000
_cell.length_b   1.000
_cell.length_c   1.000
_cell.angle_alpha   90.00
_cell.angle_beta   90.00
_cell.angle_gamma   90.00
#
_symmetry.space_group_name_H-M   'P 1'
#
loop_
_entity.id
_entity.type
_entity.pdbx_description
1 polymer ?
#
loop_
_entity_poly.entity_id
_entity_poly.type
_entity_poly.pdbx_seq_one_letter_code
_entity_poly.pdbx_strand_id
1 'polypeptide(L)'
;MKATLNLANGVVSTKDMTAESPLLRIQGEGSANYVNETADFLVRTSVVGTLEGQGGQSIDELRDVTIPIKITGPWAQPQFALVFDDVLKEKAKKEVERATERLGIKDEKTKKGGRRPAKRFV
;
A
#
# COMPACT_ATOMS: atom_id res chain seq x y z
N MET A 1 -12.72 -2.95 -13.27
CA MET A 1 -11.93 -1.70 -13.28
C MET A 1 -12.88 -0.53 -13.14
N LYS A 2 -12.54 0.47 -12.31
CA LYS A 2 -13.29 1.71 -12.10
C LYS A 2 -12.30 2.88 -11.95
N ALA A 3 -12.64 4.06 -12.46
CA ALA A 3 -11.84 5.28 -12.28
C ALA A 3 -12.71 6.53 -12.49
N THR A 4 -12.48 7.59 -11.73
CA THR A 4 -13.05 8.91 -11.97
C THR A 4 -12.03 9.76 -12.73
N LEU A 5 -12.45 10.28 -13.88
CA LEU A 5 -11.60 11.11 -14.73
C LEU A 5 -12.10 12.56 -14.69
N ASN A 6 -11.20 13.49 -14.37
CA ASN A 6 -11.44 14.92 -14.47
C ASN A 6 -10.67 15.47 -15.67
N LEU A 7 -11.38 16.04 -16.65
CA LEU A 7 -10.80 16.67 -17.82
C LEU A 7 -10.94 18.19 -17.71
N ALA A 8 -9.83 18.91 -17.72
CA ALA A 8 -9.81 20.36 -17.73
C ALA A 8 -8.62 20.87 -18.53
N ASN A 9 -8.85 21.82 -19.45
CA ASN A 9 -7.79 22.50 -20.21
C ASN A 9 -6.80 21.54 -20.91
N GLY A 10 -7.29 20.42 -21.45
CA GLY A 10 -6.46 19.40 -22.11
C GLY A 10 -5.64 18.53 -21.16
N VAL A 11 -5.86 18.62 -19.85
CA VAL A 11 -5.28 17.74 -18.83
C VAL A 11 -6.35 16.81 -18.29
N VAL A 12 -6.11 15.51 -18.39
CA VAL A 12 -6.88 14.45 -17.74
C VAL A 12 -6.22 14.14 -16.40
N SER A 13 -6.98 14.07 -15.32
CA SER A 13 -6.48 13.61 -14.02
C SER A 13 -7.42 12.59 -13.40
N THR A 14 -6.85 11.66 -12.65
CA THR A 14 -7.58 10.63 -11.91
C THR A 14 -6.91 10.41 -10.56
N LYS A 15 -7.71 10.12 -9.53
CA LYS A 15 -7.20 9.87 -8.17
C LYS A 15 -7.62 8.51 -7.61
N ASP A 16 -8.49 7.81 -8.32
CA ASP A 16 -9.22 6.65 -7.81
C ASP A 16 -9.31 5.53 -8.87
N MET A 17 -8.27 5.39 -9.69
CA MET A 17 -8.19 4.28 -10.63
C MET A 17 -7.98 2.98 -9.84
N THR A 18 -8.89 2.03 -10.03
CA THR A 18 -8.85 0.72 -9.38
C THR A 18 -9.12 -0.38 -10.39
N ALA A 19 -8.31 -1.42 -10.36
CA ALA A 19 -8.55 -2.64 -11.10
C ALA A 19 -8.28 -3.83 -10.19
N GLU A 20 -9.25 -4.74 -10.12
CA GLU A 20 -9.18 -5.92 -9.26
C GLU A 20 -9.22 -7.16 -10.14
N SER A 21 -8.33 -8.10 -9.85
CA SER A 21 -8.29 -9.44 -10.40
C SER A 21 -8.09 -10.45 -9.26
N PRO A 22 -8.39 -11.74 -9.46
CA PRO A 22 -8.32 -12.76 -8.40
C PRO A 22 -6.99 -12.84 -7.66
N LEU A 23 -5.87 -12.50 -8.32
CA LEU A 23 -4.52 -12.58 -7.73
C LEU A 23 -3.80 -11.23 -7.65
N LEU A 24 -4.31 -10.21 -8.34
CA LEU A 24 -3.67 -8.88 -8.41
C LEU A 24 -4.70 -7.80 -8.16
N ARG A 25 -4.36 -6.84 -7.29
CA ARG A 25 -5.05 -5.56 -7.16
C ARG A 25 -4.14 -4.46 -7.69
N ILE A 26 -4.71 -3.55 -8.47
CA ILE A 26 -4.02 -2.41 -9.04
C ILE A 26 -4.79 -1.17 -8.61
N GLN A 27 -4.08 -0.20 -8.06
CA GLN A 27 -4.57 1.13 -7.76
C GLN A 27 -3.70 2.14 -8.48
N GLY A 28 -4.27 3.23 -8.96
CA GLY A 28 -3.49 4.28 -9.60
C GLY A 28 -4.09 5.65 -9.44
N GLU A 29 -3.21 6.63 -9.48
CA GLU A 29 -3.53 8.05 -9.44
C GLU A 29 -2.54 8.79 -10.32
N GLY A 30 -2.96 9.92 -10.88
CA GLY A 30 -2.08 10.68 -11.76
C GLY A 30 -2.82 11.61 -12.72
N SER A 31 -2.06 12.07 -13.70
CA SER A 31 -2.55 12.93 -14.76
C SER A 31 -1.84 12.69 -16.07
N ALA A 32 -2.56 12.92 -17.15
CA ALA A 32 -2.05 12.94 -18.52
C ALA A 32 -2.36 14.32 -19.11
N ASN A 33 -1.35 14.99 -19.64
CA ASN A 33 -1.50 16.25 -20.34
C ASN A 33 -1.46 15.97 -21.85
N TYR A 34 -2.58 16.17 -22.53
CA TYR A 34 -2.68 15.97 -23.99
C TYR A 34 -1.95 17.07 -24.77
N VAL A 35 -1.90 18.30 -24.23
CA VAL A 35 -1.25 19.44 -24.89
C VAL A 35 0.27 19.30 -24.88
N ASN A 36 0.82 18.85 -23.76
CA ASN A 36 2.26 18.65 -23.60
C ASN A 36 2.70 17.21 -23.88
N GLU A 37 1.75 16.33 -24.23
CA GLU A 37 1.97 14.89 -24.46
C GLU A 37 2.74 14.21 -23.31
N THR A 38 2.48 14.62 -22.06
CA THR A 38 3.15 14.08 -20.87
C THR A 38 2.21 13.30 -19.98
N ALA A 39 2.76 12.33 -19.27
CA ALA A 39 2.06 11.54 -18.26
C ALA A 39 2.81 11.66 -16.94
N ASP A 40 2.08 11.71 -15.83
CA ASP A 40 2.59 11.50 -14.48
C ASP A 40 1.58 10.62 -13.74
N PHE A 41 1.88 9.34 -13.62
CA PHE A 41 1.05 8.36 -12.93
C PHE A 41 1.83 7.62 -11.87
N LEU A 42 1.19 7.37 -10.75
CA LEU A 42 1.64 6.46 -9.73
C LEU A 42 0.73 5.23 -9.74
N VAL A 43 1.28 4.08 -10.10
CA VAL A 43 0.57 2.80 -10.16
C VAL A 43 1.06 1.93 -9.01
N ARG A 44 0.15 1.47 -8.17
CA ARG A 44 0.40 0.57 -7.06
C ARG A 44 -0.18 -0.78 -7.39
N THR A 45 0.66 -1.81 -7.49
CA THR A 45 0.22 -3.18 -7.76
C THR A 45 0.48 -4.05 -6.54
N SER A 46 -0.57 -4.67 -6.02
CA SER A 46 -0.53 -5.57 -4.87
C SER A 46 -0.89 -6.99 -5.28
N VAL A 47 -0.09 -7.97 -4.86
CA VAL A 47 -0.39 -9.39 -5.08
C VAL A 47 -1.18 -9.93 -3.88
N VAL A 48 -2.34 -10.55 -4.14
CA VAL A 48 -3.31 -10.94 -3.09
C VAL A 48 -3.47 -12.45 -2.96
N GLY A 49 -2.54 -13.23 -3.49
CA GLY A 49 -2.53 -14.69 -3.41
C GLY A 49 -1.29 -15.22 -2.71
N THR A 50 -1.44 -16.39 -2.08
CA THR A 50 -0.32 -17.32 -1.90
C THR A 50 -0.08 -18.05 -3.21
N LEU A 51 1.19 -18.22 -3.59
CA LEU A 51 1.60 -19.16 -4.65
C LEU A 51 1.52 -20.62 -4.16
N GLU A 52 0.53 -20.97 -3.34
CA GLU A 52 0.34 -22.32 -2.76
C GLU A 52 -0.10 -23.37 -3.82
N GLY A 53 -0.27 -22.99 -5.09
CA GLY A 53 -0.76 -23.85 -6.17
C GLY A 53 0.24 -24.21 -7.28
N GLN A 54 1.49 -23.75 -7.23
CA GLN A 54 2.51 -24.08 -8.25
C GLN A 54 3.81 -24.56 -7.61
N GLY A 55 3.87 -25.84 -7.26
CA GLY A 55 5.14 -26.57 -7.26
C GLY A 55 6.15 -26.26 -6.15
N GLY A 56 5.72 -25.85 -4.97
CA GLY A 56 6.52 -25.99 -3.75
C GLY A 56 7.62 -24.93 -3.55
N GLN A 57 7.27 -23.87 -2.84
CA GLN A 57 8.03 -23.28 -1.73
C GLN A 57 7.13 -22.17 -1.18
N SER A 58 6.90 -22.19 0.13
CA SER A 58 5.95 -21.33 0.82
C SER A 58 6.41 -19.88 0.76
N ILE A 59 6.07 -19.14 -0.29
CA ILE A 59 6.31 -17.70 -0.34
C ILE A 59 5.13 -17.00 0.37
N ASP A 60 5.03 -17.22 1.68
CA ASP A 60 4.18 -16.41 2.57
C ASP A 60 4.63 -14.93 2.57
N GLU A 61 5.84 -14.62 2.10
CA GLU A 61 6.41 -13.28 2.01
C GLU A 61 5.89 -12.41 0.85
N LEU A 62 5.25 -13.01 -0.15
CA LEU A 62 4.64 -12.27 -1.27
C LEU A 62 3.20 -11.83 -0.97
N ARG A 63 2.60 -12.34 0.12
CA ARG A 63 1.34 -11.81 0.64
C ARG A 63 1.55 -10.34 1.03
N ASP A 64 0.75 -9.45 0.44
CA ASP A 64 0.72 -8.01 0.71
C ASP A 64 1.92 -7.18 0.20
N VAL A 65 2.68 -7.65 -0.80
CA VAL A 65 3.70 -6.78 -1.42
C VAL A 65 3.02 -5.84 -2.41
N THR A 66 2.94 -4.55 -2.03
CA THR A 66 2.52 -3.47 -2.93
C THR A 66 3.75 -2.87 -3.60
N ILE A 67 3.84 -2.92 -4.92
CA ILE A 67 4.93 -2.34 -5.71
C ILE A 67 4.43 -1.04 -6.34
N PRO A 68 4.95 0.13 -5.92
CA PRO A 68 4.59 1.42 -6.48
C PRO A 68 5.54 1.78 -7.62
N ILE A 69 4.98 1.97 -8.80
CA ILE A 69 5.67 2.32 -10.03
C ILE A 69 5.20 3.73 -10.42
N LYS A 70 6.13 4.68 -10.42
CA LYS A 70 5.91 6.02 -10.97
C LYS A 70 6.26 6.03 -12.45
N ILE A 71 5.37 6.57 -13.26
CA ILE A 71 5.48 6.70 -14.70
C ILE A 71 5.42 8.18 -15.02
N THR A 72 6.52 8.78 -15.47
CA THR A 72 6.59 10.22 -15.77
C THR A 72 7.16 10.51 -17.14
N GLY A 73 6.83 11.67 -17.71
CA GLY A 73 7.47 12.16 -18.94
C GLY A 73 6.61 12.01 -20.20
N PRO A 74 7.21 12.17 -21.39
CA PRO A 74 6.49 12.16 -22.66
C PRO A 74 5.84 10.79 -22.94
N TRP A 75 4.67 10.76 -23.58
CA TRP A 75 3.99 9.51 -23.93
C TRP A 75 4.82 8.64 -24.89
N ALA A 76 5.62 9.28 -25.74
CA ALA A 76 6.53 8.58 -26.65
C ALA A 76 7.73 7.93 -25.92
N GLN A 77 8.13 8.48 -24.77
CA GLN A 77 9.29 8.02 -24.01
C GLN A 77 9.03 8.15 -22.50
N PRO A 78 8.12 7.32 -21.95
CA PRO A 78 7.82 7.36 -20.52
C PRO A 78 9.03 6.85 -19.71
N GLN A 79 9.29 7.52 -18.60
CA GLN A 79 10.27 7.12 -17.59
C GLN A 79 9.58 6.37 -16.48
N PHE A 80 10.18 5.25 -16.06
CA PHE A 80 9.65 4.40 -15.00
C PHE A 80 10.58 4.43 -13.80
N ALA A 81 10.03 4.72 -12.62
CA ALA A 81 10.78 4.74 -11.37
C ALA A 81 10.03 3.95 -10.29
N LEU A 82 10.75 3.11 -9.54
CA LEU A 82 10.19 2.41 -8.39
C LEU A 82 10.28 3.31 -7.14
N VAL A 83 9.14 3.53 -6.49
CA VAL A 83 9.06 4.42 -5.31
C VAL A 83 9.19 3.59 -4.03
N PHE A 84 10.40 3.18 -3.69
CA PHE A 84 10.62 2.29 -2.54
C PHE A 84 10.44 2.96 -1.17
N ASP A 85 10.54 4.29 -1.09
CA ASP A 85 10.58 5.02 0.18
C ASP A 85 9.34 4.86 1.05
N ASP A 86 8.14 4.95 0.45
CA ASP A 86 6.89 4.87 1.21
C ASP A 86 6.50 3.43 1.51
N VAL A 87 6.75 2.52 0.57
CA VAL A 87 6.39 1.09 0.74
C VAL A 87 7.30 0.40 1.72
N LEU A 88 8.61 0.70 1.74
CA LEU A 88 9.51 0.16 2.76
C LEU A 88 9.13 0.63 4.16
N LYS A 89 8.71 1.89 4.32
CA LYS A 89 8.23 2.42 5.61
C LYS A 89 6.93 1.74 6.05
N GLU A 90 5.98 1.54 5.16
CA GLU A 90 4.74 0.81 5.49
C GLU A 90 5.03 -0.66 5.83
N LYS A 91 5.88 -1.35 5.06
CA LYS A 91 6.30 -2.73 5.38
C LYS A 91 7.00 -2.80 6.73
N ALA A 92 7.93 -1.89 7.01
CA ALA A 92 8.64 -1.84 8.27
C ALA A 92 7.68 -1.60 9.44
N LYS A 93 6.70 -0.69 9.31
CA LYS A 93 5.66 -0.49 10.32
C LYS A 93 4.80 -1.74 10.52
N LYS A 94 4.37 -2.38 9.43
CA LYS A 94 3.51 -3.58 9.47
C LYS A 94 4.23 -4.78 10.11
N GLU A 95 5.51 -4.97 9.81
CA GLU A 95 6.36 -5.99 10.45
C GLU A 95 6.62 -5.66 11.93
N VAL A 96 6.87 -4.39 12.27
CA VAL A 96 7.01 -3.95 13.68
C VAL A 96 5.71 -4.16 14.44
N GLU A 97 4.54 -3.85 13.87
CA GLU A 97 3.25 -4.12 14.52
C GLU A 97 2.99 -5.61 14.69
N ARG A 98 3.24 -6.44 13.66
CA ARG A 98 3.15 -7.90 13.76
C ARG A 98 4.09 -8.45 14.83
N ALA A 99 5.31 -7.95 14.91
CA ALA A 99 6.26 -8.34 15.95
C ALA A 99 5.80 -7.88 17.34
N THR A 100 5.24 -6.67 17.47
CA THR A 100 4.72 -6.13 18.74
C THR A 100 3.48 -6.89 19.22
N GLU A 101 2.62 -7.33 18.28
CA GLU A 101 1.43 -8.15 18.55
C GLU A 101 1.82 -9.59 18.92
N ARG A 102 2.77 -10.20 18.21
CA ARG A 102 3.35 -11.51 18.57
C ARG A 102 4.06 -11.50 19.92
N LEU A 103 4.68 -10.37 20.29
CA LEU A 103 5.38 -10.19 21.57
C LEU A 103 4.46 -9.69 22.70
N GLY A 104 3.14 -9.53 22.47
CA GLY A 104 2.17 -9.20 23.52
C GLY A 104 2.32 -7.84 24.20
N ILE A 105 3.08 -6.90 23.62
CA ILE A 105 3.44 -5.63 24.29
C ILE A 105 2.25 -4.65 24.37
N LYS A 106 1.20 -4.83 23.55
CA LYS A 106 0.01 -3.95 23.58
C LYS A 106 -0.89 -4.14 24.82
N ASP A 107 -0.78 -5.25 25.56
CA ASP A 107 -1.67 -5.51 26.71
C ASP A 107 -1.26 -4.82 28.03
N GLU A 108 0.02 -4.47 28.23
CA GLU A 108 0.45 -3.99 29.57
C GLU A 108 0.21 -2.48 29.79
N LYS A 109 0.18 -1.65 28.74
CA LYS A 109 0.02 -0.18 28.94
C LYS A 109 -1.41 0.28 29.24
N THR A 110 -2.43 -0.56 29.05
CA THR A 110 -3.84 -0.21 29.35
C THR A 110 -4.29 -0.68 30.75
N LYS A 111 -3.53 -1.55 31.44
CA LYS A 111 -3.90 -2.06 32.78
C LYS A 111 -3.23 -1.36 33.97
N LYS A 112 -2.20 -0.52 33.76
CA LYS A 112 -1.51 0.20 34.85
C LYS A 112 -2.11 1.57 35.23
N GLY A 113 -3.30 1.91 34.73
CA GLY A 113 -4.05 3.12 35.15
C GLY A 113 -5.12 2.89 36.23
N GLY A 114 -5.42 1.64 36.59
CA GLY A 114 -6.62 1.29 37.39
C GLY A 114 -6.36 0.33 38.54
N ARG A 115 -5.38 0.59 39.40
CA ARG A 115 -5.28 -0.10 40.70
C ARG A 115 -4.71 0.84 41.75
N ARG A 116 -5.60 1.64 42.37
CA ARG A 116 -5.30 2.22 43.68
C ARG A 116 -5.43 1.11 44.75
N PRO A 117 -4.51 1.04 45.72
CA PRO A 117 -4.37 -0.10 46.62
C PRO A 117 -5.41 -0.12 47.74
N ALA A 118 -5.61 -1.32 48.27
CA ALA A 118 -6.46 -1.66 49.39
C ALA A 118 -6.13 -0.89 50.68
N LYS A 119 -7.17 -0.58 51.47
CA LYS A 119 -7.09 -0.61 52.94
C LYS A 119 -8.22 -1.49 53.47
N ARG A 120 -7.84 -2.70 53.87
CA ARG A 120 -8.55 -3.51 54.86
C ARG A 120 -7.90 -3.17 56.21
N PHE A 121 -8.65 -2.90 57.27
CA PHE A 121 -8.35 -3.31 58.65
C PHE A 121 -9.44 -2.81 59.62
N VAL A 122 -9.99 -3.80 60.34
CA VAL A 122 -10.82 -3.81 61.57
C VAL A 122 -12.21 -3.17 61.54
#